data_AF-A0A6I9NCM2-F1
#
_entry.id   AF-A0A6I9NCM2-F1
#
_cell.length_a   1.000
_cell.length_b   1.000
_cell.length_c   1.000
_cell.angle_alpha   90.00
_cell.angle_beta   90.00
_cell.angle_gamma   90.00
#
_symmetry.space_group_name_H-M   'P 1'
#
loop_
_entity.id
_entity.type
_entity.pdbx_description
1 polymer ?
#
loop_
_entity_poly.entity_id
_entity_poly.type
_entity_poly.pdbx_seq_one_letter_code
_entity_poly.pdbx_strand_id
1 'polypeptide(L)'
;MQAAGHQLAAVLALFAAVCGGSQAEVIDDILGSLSRGAAFLESQHEHINLDGVVGFLMLQAELKEAVRTWPHSDPVSWAQRTSTVVLVKRLDRSFEKAVTALQQNDPKYYREFEPLLSSSFYLIPQEWQSTDISLVYSSILSTECYDEQLSDKCLTLLLGTWKMNGTPCIVTKPCRDTMTRFGCPHYSLSHQLLYFMIGKMRAALAEAYQRATEK
;
A
#
# COMPACT_ATOMS: atom_id res chain seq x y z
N MET A 1 19.62 -49.32 21.52
CA MET A 1 19.98 -48.32 20.49
C MET A 1 18.78 -47.57 19.89
N GLN A 2 17.54 -48.09 19.94
CA GLN A 2 16.35 -47.39 19.42
C GLN A 2 15.87 -46.17 20.24
N ALA A 3 16.03 -46.17 21.58
CA ALA A 3 15.54 -45.08 22.43
C ALA A 3 16.25 -43.73 22.19
N ALA A 4 17.54 -43.75 21.85
CA ALA A 4 18.33 -42.56 21.57
C ALA A 4 17.94 -41.88 20.25
N GLY A 5 17.50 -42.65 19.24
CA GLY A 5 17.04 -42.12 17.96
C GLY A 5 15.70 -41.38 18.06
N HIS A 6 14.80 -41.87 18.92
CA HIS A 6 13.51 -41.19 19.17
C HIS A 6 13.66 -39.88 19.95
N GLN A 7 14.60 -39.82 20.91
CA GLN A 7 14.88 -38.58 21.63
C GLN A 7 15.53 -37.51 20.74
N LEU A 8 16.44 -37.92 19.85
CA LEU A 8 17.06 -36.98 18.90
C LEU A 8 16.04 -36.40 17.90
N ALA A 9 15.12 -37.23 17.41
CA ALA A 9 14.05 -36.80 16.51
C ALA A 9 13.05 -35.86 17.21
N ALA A 10 12.70 -36.12 18.47
CA ALA A 10 11.83 -35.24 19.26
C ALA A 10 12.50 -33.89 19.56
N VAL A 11 13.79 -33.89 19.89
CA VAL A 11 14.57 -32.66 20.09
C VAL A 11 14.69 -31.86 18.80
N LEU A 12 14.95 -32.50 17.66
CA LEU A 12 15.01 -31.83 16.36
C LEU A 12 13.64 -31.26 15.93
N ALA A 13 12.54 -31.95 16.22
CA ALA A 13 11.18 -31.44 15.97
C ALA A 13 10.83 -30.25 16.87
N LEU A 14 11.24 -30.29 18.15
CA LEU A 14 11.12 -29.15 19.08
C LEU A 14 11.99 -27.97 18.63
N PHE A 15 13.22 -28.19 18.18
CA PHE A 15 14.08 -27.12 17.64
C PHE A 15 13.55 -26.53 16.34
N ALA A 16 12.97 -27.35 15.44
CA ALA A 16 12.33 -26.85 14.22
C ALA A 16 11.09 -25.99 14.52
N ALA A 17 10.32 -26.34 15.56
CA ALA A 17 9.19 -25.54 16.04
C ALA A 17 9.63 -24.26 16.81
N VAL A 18 10.84 -24.23 17.37
CA VAL A 18 11.40 -23.08 18.10
C VAL A 18 12.16 -22.11 17.19
N CYS A 19 12.69 -22.57 16.05
CA CYS A 19 13.46 -21.73 15.12
C CYS A 19 12.64 -21.14 13.96
N GLY A 20 11.40 -21.59 13.76
CA GLY A 20 10.43 -20.95 12.87
C GLY A 20 9.25 -20.44 13.69
N GLY A 21 9.16 -19.12 13.90
CA GLY A 21 8.00 -18.52 14.56
C GLY A 21 6.72 -19.00 13.88
N SER A 22 5.70 -19.31 14.66
CA SER A 22 4.43 -19.75 14.09
C SER A 22 3.85 -18.63 13.20
N GLN A 23 3.10 -18.99 12.16
CA GLN A 23 2.47 -18.00 11.28
C GLN A 23 1.63 -16.98 12.07
N ALA A 24 1.04 -17.41 13.19
CA ALA A 24 0.30 -16.55 14.10
C ALA A 24 1.19 -15.49 14.76
N GLU A 25 2.38 -15.86 15.27
CA GLU A 25 3.32 -14.91 15.88
C GLU A 25 3.80 -13.86 14.85
N VAL A 26 4.06 -14.28 13.62
CA VAL A 26 4.45 -13.35 12.54
C VAL A 26 3.32 -12.36 12.24
N ILE A 27 2.06 -12.81 12.20
CA ILE A 27 0.91 -11.93 12.01
C ILE A 27 0.79 -10.94 13.18
N ASP A 28 0.98 -11.39 14.42
CA ASP A 28 0.91 -10.52 15.60
C ASP A 28 2.01 -9.46 15.58
N ASP A 29 3.23 -9.82 15.18
CA ASP A 29 4.35 -8.88 15.01
C ASP A 29 4.09 -7.84 13.92
N ILE A 30 3.50 -8.27 12.80
CA ILE A 30 3.07 -7.38 11.71
C ILE A 30 1.99 -6.42 12.24
N LEU A 31 0.92 -6.94 12.86
CA LEU A 31 -0.17 -6.10 13.39
C LEU A 31 0.31 -5.13 14.46
N GLY A 32 1.23 -5.57 15.33
CA GLY A 32 1.88 -4.71 16.32
C GLY A 32 2.69 -3.59 15.67
N SER A 33 3.44 -3.90 14.61
CA SER A 33 4.21 -2.91 13.85
C SER A 33 3.32 -1.92 13.11
N LEU A 34 2.27 -2.39 12.45
CA LEU A 34 1.29 -1.54 11.77
C LEU A 34 0.53 -0.64 12.76
N SER A 35 0.20 -1.16 13.95
CA SER A 35 -0.44 -0.37 15.01
C SER A 35 0.46 0.76 15.52
N ARG A 36 1.78 0.52 15.66
CA ARG A 36 2.76 1.57 15.98
C ARG A 36 2.90 2.60 14.86
N GLY A 37 2.94 2.15 13.60
CA GLY A 37 2.96 3.04 12.44
C GLY A 37 1.71 3.92 12.38
N ALA A 38 0.53 3.34 12.59
CA ALA A 38 -0.73 4.08 12.66
C ALA A 38 -0.74 5.11 13.81
N ALA A 39 -0.17 4.76 14.98
CA ALA A 39 -0.05 5.69 16.10
C ALA A 39 0.88 6.86 15.79
N PHE A 40 2.01 6.61 15.12
CA PHE A 40 2.91 7.67 14.65
C PHE A 40 2.19 8.60 13.68
N LEU A 41 1.56 8.04 12.64
CA LEU A 41 0.81 8.80 11.65
C LEU A 41 -0.33 9.62 12.29
N GLU A 42 -1.07 9.05 13.25
CA GLU A 42 -2.09 9.77 14.03
C GLU A 42 -1.47 10.93 14.82
N SER A 43 -0.31 10.75 15.45
CA SER A 43 0.36 11.83 16.19
C SER A 43 0.89 12.94 15.30
N GLN A 44 1.27 12.62 14.06
CA GLN A 44 1.89 13.54 13.11
C GLN A 44 0.91 14.09 12.07
N HIS A 45 -0.39 13.82 12.18
CA HIS A 45 -1.37 14.13 11.14
C HIS A 45 -1.39 15.60 10.67
N GLU A 46 -0.98 16.56 11.51
CA GLU A 46 -0.87 17.98 11.15
C GLU A 46 0.41 18.33 10.36
N HIS A 47 1.42 17.47 10.39
CA HIS A 47 2.78 17.72 9.87
C HIS A 47 3.18 16.79 8.73
N ILE A 48 2.38 15.76 8.42
CA ILE A 48 2.65 14.88 7.29
C ILE A 48 2.31 15.56 5.96
N ASN A 49 3.11 15.26 4.94
CA ASN A 49 2.85 15.64 3.57
C ASN A 49 1.84 14.69 2.91
N LEU A 50 1.54 14.92 1.63
CA LEU A 50 0.66 14.06 0.83
C LEU A 50 1.05 12.58 0.90
N ASP A 51 2.35 12.24 0.79
CA ASP A 51 2.81 10.85 0.81
C ASP A 51 2.43 10.15 2.11
N GLY A 52 2.51 10.87 3.23
CA GLY A 52 2.03 10.37 4.52
C GLY A 52 0.52 10.11 4.52
N VAL A 53 -0.27 11.01 3.92
CA VAL A 53 -1.73 10.87 3.79
C VAL A 53 -2.12 9.73 2.83
N VAL A 54 -1.40 9.57 1.72
CA VAL A 54 -1.57 8.45 0.79
C VAL A 54 -1.16 7.14 1.46
N GLY A 55 -0.07 7.14 2.23
CA GLY A 55 0.37 5.99 3.03
C GLY A 55 -0.69 5.53 4.05
N PHE A 56 -1.39 6.48 4.70
CA PHE A 56 -2.56 6.18 5.54
C PHE A 56 -3.63 5.39 4.78
N LEU A 57 -3.99 5.85 3.57
CA LEU A 57 -5.02 5.22 2.75
C LEU A 57 -4.59 3.85 2.24
N MET A 58 -3.35 3.71 1.77
CA MET A 58 -2.83 2.42 1.32
C MET A 58 -2.87 1.41 2.45
N LEU A 59 -2.40 1.78 3.65
CA LEU A 59 -2.49 0.91 4.83
C LEU A 59 -3.94 0.54 5.16
N GLN A 60 -4.85 1.51 5.12
CA GLN A 60 -6.27 1.28 5.37
C GLN A 60 -6.88 0.31 4.34
N ALA A 61 -6.58 0.49 3.05
CA ALA A 61 -7.08 -0.34 1.97
C ALA A 61 -6.59 -1.79 2.09
N GLU A 62 -5.29 -1.99 2.34
CA GLU A 62 -4.70 -3.31 2.55
C GLU A 62 -5.31 -4.02 3.76
N LEU A 63 -5.49 -3.32 4.89
CA LEU A 63 -6.10 -3.92 6.08
C LEU A 63 -7.59 -4.23 5.88
N LYS A 64 -8.32 -3.40 5.14
CA LYS A 64 -9.72 -3.68 4.78
C LYS A 64 -9.82 -4.94 3.92
N GLU A 65 -8.93 -5.08 2.93
CA GLU A 65 -8.88 -6.26 2.08
C GLU A 65 -8.46 -7.52 2.86
N ALA A 66 -7.50 -7.39 3.77
CA ALA A 66 -7.11 -8.47 4.68
C ALA A 66 -8.31 -8.92 5.53
N VAL A 67 -9.06 -7.99 6.16
CA VAL A 67 -10.26 -8.30 6.96
C VAL A 67 -11.34 -9.00 6.13
N ARG A 68 -11.49 -8.63 4.84
CA ARG A 68 -12.46 -9.21 3.91
C ARG A 68 -12.12 -10.66 3.56
N THR A 69 -10.84 -10.96 3.40
CA THR A 69 -10.33 -12.28 2.97
C THR A 69 -9.86 -13.16 4.14
N TRP A 70 -9.92 -12.65 5.38
CA TRP A 70 -9.37 -13.30 6.56
C TRP A 70 -9.97 -14.70 6.78
N PRO A 71 -9.14 -15.74 7.03
CA PRO A 71 -9.63 -17.09 7.29
C PRO A 71 -10.45 -17.19 8.58
N HIS A 72 -11.59 -17.87 8.54
CA HIS A 72 -12.43 -18.14 9.71
C HIS A 72 -12.17 -19.54 10.28
N SER A 73 -10.89 -19.87 10.50
CA SER A 73 -10.42 -21.22 10.83
C SER A 73 -10.49 -21.56 12.32
N ASP A 74 -10.03 -20.66 13.18
CA ASP A 74 -9.76 -20.95 14.59
C ASP A 74 -9.83 -19.68 15.47
N PRO A 75 -9.86 -19.81 16.81
CA PRO A 75 -9.96 -18.67 17.73
C PRO A 75 -8.81 -17.66 17.64
N VAL A 76 -7.58 -18.10 17.34
CA VAL A 76 -6.43 -17.20 17.18
C VAL A 76 -6.62 -16.34 15.94
N SER A 77 -7.00 -16.95 14.81
CA SER A 77 -7.33 -16.22 13.59
C SER A 77 -8.46 -15.19 13.82
N TRP A 78 -9.49 -15.53 14.60
CA TRP A 78 -10.56 -14.61 14.98
C TRP A 78 -10.07 -13.42 15.81
N ALA A 79 -9.18 -13.66 16.77
CA ALA A 79 -8.59 -12.61 17.60
C ALA A 79 -7.73 -11.65 16.76
N GLN A 80 -6.94 -12.19 15.83
CA GLN A 80 -6.13 -11.40 14.90
C GLN A 80 -6.99 -10.55 13.98
N ARG A 81 -8.02 -11.15 13.37
CA ARG A 81 -9.01 -10.42 12.55
C ARG A 81 -9.66 -9.28 13.34
N THR A 82 -10.01 -9.53 14.61
CA THR A 82 -10.62 -8.52 15.48
C THR A 82 -9.67 -7.36 15.74
N SER A 83 -8.40 -7.66 15.99
CA SER A 83 -7.34 -6.65 16.15
C SER A 83 -7.15 -5.83 14.88
N THR A 84 -7.17 -6.46 13.71
CA THR A 84 -7.13 -5.78 12.41
C THR A 84 -8.33 -4.85 12.21
N VAL A 85 -9.54 -5.28 12.56
CA VAL A 85 -10.76 -4.44 12.50
C VAL A 85 -10.64 -3.21 13.40
N VAL A 86 -10.09 -3.37 14.61
CA VAL A 86 -9.86 -2.23 15.52
C VAL A 86 -8.86 -1.24 14.92
N LEU A 87 -7.79 -1.75 14.30
CA LEU A 87 -6.78 -0.92 13.64
C LEU A 87 -7.38 -0.15 12.45
N VAL A 88 -8.19 -0.79 11.62
CA VAL A 88 -8.91 -0.13 10.50
C VAL A 88 -9.77 1.04 11.02
N LYS A 89 -10.55 0.83 12.08
CA LYS A 89 -11.38 1.89 12.68
C LYS A 89 -10.57 3.06 13.26
N ARG A 90 -9.35 2.79 13.73
CA ARG A 90 -8.42 3.84 14.19
C ARG A 90 -7.90 4.65 13.01
N LEU A 91 -7.53 3.98 11.93
CA LEU A 91 -7.05 4.62 10.69
C LEU A 91 -8.16 5.47 10.05
N ASP A 92 -9.40 4.96 9.94
CA ASP A 92 -10.54 5.71 9.39
C ASP A 92 -10.71 7.08 10.11
N ARG A 93 -10.63 7.10 11.44
CA ARG A 93 -10.77 8.35 12.23
C ARG A 93 -9.56 9.29 12.10
N SER A 94 -8.37 8.73 11.96
CA SER A 94 -7.13 9.52 11.88
C SER A 94 -6.94 10.12 10.48
N PHE A 95 -7.37 9.38 9.45
CA PHE A 95 -7.31 9.79 8.07
C PHE A 95 -8.07 11.09 7.79
N GLU A 96 -9.31 11.22 8.28
CA GLU A 96 -10.10 12.45 8.09
C GLU A 96 -9.39 13.70 8.64
N LYS A 97 -8.68 13.56 9.77
CA LYS A 97 -7.90 14.65 10.35
C LYS A 97 -6.69 15.00 9.49
N ALA A 98 -5.99 14.00 8.98
CA ALA A 98 -4.84 14.18 8.09
C ALA A 98 -5.24 14.87 6.77
N VAL A 99 -6.36 14.47 6.16
CA VAL A 99 -6.91 15.12 4.96
C VAL A 99 -7.28 16.57 5.24
N THR A 100 -7.95 16.82 6.37
CA THR A 100 -8.34 18.18 6.78
C THR A 100 -7.10 19.07 6.95
N ALA A 101 -6.05 18.56 7.60
CA ALA A 101 -4.79 19.28 7.77
C ALA A 101 -4.11 19.55 6.42
N LEU A 102 -4.03 18.55 5.53
CA LEU A 102 -3.47 18.72 4.18
C LEU A 102 -4.23 19.79 3.39
N GLN A 103 -5.56 19.80 3.44
CA GLN A 103 -6.38 20.78 2.75
C GLN A 103 -6.13 22.21 3.27
N GLN A 104 -5.85 22.38 4.56
CA GLN A 104 -5.56 23.67 5.17
C GLN A 104 -4.12 24.14 4.88
N ASN A 105 -3.15 23.23 4.98
CA ASN A 105 -1.73 23.54 4.89
C ASN A 105 -1.27 23.67 3.43
N ASP A 106 -1.78 22.82 2.54
CA ASP A 106 -1.47 22.85 1.10
C ASP A 106 -2.73 22.60 0.24
N PRO A 107 -3.61 23.61 0.10
CA PRO A 107 -4.85 23.47 -0.65
C PRO A 107 -4.64 23.22 -2.14
N LYS A 108 -3.48 23.59 -2.69
CA LYS A 108 -3.16 23.31 -4.10
C LYS A 108 -2.87 21.84 -4.28
N TYR A 109 -1.97 21.30 -3.45
CA TYR A 109 -1.57 19.91 -3.53
C TYR A 109 -2.74 18.98 -3.17
N TYR A 110 -3.58 19.36 -2.20
CA TYR A 110 -4.86 18.66 -1.96
C TYR A 110 -5.72 18.56 -3.24
N ARG A 111 -5.93 19.65 -3.97
CA ARG A 111 -6.79 19.64 -5.19
C ARG A 111 -6.20 18.80 -6.32
N GLU A 112 -4.88 18.83 -6.47
CA GLU A 112 -4.18 18.06 -7.48
C GLU A 112 -4.31 16.55 -7.25
N PHE A 113 -4.42 16.12 -5.99
CA PHE A 113 -4.41 14.71 -5.62
C PHE A 113 -5.70 14.23 -4.93
N GLU A 114 -6.72 15.07 -4.81
CA GLU A 114 -8.02 14.74 -4.19
C GLU A 114 -8.59 13.38 -4.65
N PRO A 115 -8.54 12.99 -5.94
CA PRO A 115 -9.07 11.69 -6.33
C PRO A 115 -8.35 10.50 -5.65
N LEU A 116 -7.06 10.62 -5.34
CA LEU A 116 -6.31 9.62 -4.58
C LEU A 116 -6.69 9.59 -3.10
N LEU A 117 -7.36 10.63 -2.60
CA LEU A 117 -7.77 10.72 -1.20
C LEU A 117 -9.15 10.09 -0.96
N SER A 118 -9.85 9.70 -2.03
CA SER A 118 -11.11 8.98 -1.92
C SER A 118 -10.90 7.51 -1.57
N SER A 119 -11.63 7.01 -0.57
CA SER A 119 -11.61 5.58 -0.20
C SER A 119 -12.04 4.66 -1.36
N SER A 120 -12.87 5.16 -2.29
CA SER A 120 -13.33 4.39 -3.45
C SER A 120 -12.27 4.25 -4.55
N PHE A 121 -11.15 4.97 -4.44
CA PHE A 121 -10.07 4.89 -5.40
C PHE A 121 -9.32 3.56 -5.33
N TYR A 122 -9.07 3.07 -4.10
CA TYR A 122 -8.23 1.91 -3.86
C TYR A 122 -9.05 0.63 -3.96
N LEU A 123 -8.90 -0.04 -5.09
CA LEU A 123 -9.33 -1.43 -5.29
C LEU A 123 -8.06 -2.27 -5.38
N ILE A 124 -7.72 -2.99 -4.31
CA ILE A 124 -6.54 -3.85 -4.26
C ILE A 124 -6.80 -5.09 -5.14
N PRO A 125 -6.17 -5.22 -6.32
CA PRO A 125 -6.36 -6.36 -7.20
C PRO A 125 -5.71 -7.61 -6.60
N GLN A 126 -6.36 -8.76 -6.75
CA GLN A 126 -5.84 -10.03 -6.24
C GLN A 126 -4.48 -10.40 -6.86
N GLU A 127 -4.21 -9.95 -8.09
CA GLU A 127 -2.93 -10.23 -8.77
C GLU A 127 -1.72 -9.60 -8.05
N TRP A 128 -1.92 -8.65 -7.14
CA TRP A 128 -0.84 -8.00 -6.40
C TRP A 128 -0.36 -8.78 -5.16
N GLN A 129 -0.92 -9.96 -4.89
CA GLN A 129 -0.51 -10.81 -3.77
C GLN A 129 0.84 -11.50 -3.96
N SER A 130 1.38 -11.51 -5.18
CA SER A 130 2.65 -12.15 -5.49
C SER A 130 3.51 -11.26 -6.37
N THR A 131 4.82 -11.40 -6.21
CA THR A 131 5.82 -10.73 -7.04
C THR A 131 6.72 -11.77 -7.69
N ASP A 132 7.22 -11.47 -8.89
CA ASP A 132 8.19 -12.31 -9.58
C ASP A 132 9.60 -11.84 -9.22
N ILE A 133 10.30 -12.64 -8.40
CA ILE A 133 11.65 -12.35 -7.91
C ILE A 133 12.66 -12.27 -9.06
N SER A 134 12.39 -12.89 -10.21
CA SER A 134 13.27 -12.80 -11.39
C SER A 134 13.31 -11.40 -12.01
N LEU A 135 12.34 -10.54 -11.68
CA LEU A 135 12.27 -9.16 -12.15
C LEU A 135 13.10 -8.18 -11.31
N VAL A 136 13.73 -8.63 -10.22
CA VAL A 136 14.63 -7.79 -9.42
C VAL A 136 15.83 -7.37 -10.27
N TYR A 137 16.11 -6.06 -10.30
CA TYR A 137 17.22 -5.52 -11.09
C TYR A 137 18.56 -6.08 -10.62
N SER A 138 19.38 -6.55 -11.57
CA SER A 138 20.73 -7.04 -11.30
C SER A 138 21.72 -5.95 -10.88
N SER A 139 21.42 -4.69 -11.22
CA SER A 139 22.17 -3.51 -10.83
C SER A 139 21.23 -2.33 -10.59
N ILE A 140 21.46 -1.60 -9.51
CA ILE A 140 20.78 -0.35 -9.19
C ILE A 140 21.71 0.84 -9.44
N LEU A 141 21.12 1.98 -9.81
CA LEU A 141 21.81 3.25 -9.89
C LEU A 141 22.26 3.68 -8.49
N SER A 142 23.37 4.41 -8.42
CA SER A 142 23.92 4.91 -7.15
C SER A 142 23.16 6.11 -6.58
N THR A 143 22.27 6.72 -7.36
CA THR A 143 21.52 7.93 -6.98
C THR A 143 20.07 7.80 -7.43
N GLU A 144 19.20 8.57 -6.78
CA GLU A 144 17.82 8.76 -7.23
C GLU A 144 17.79 9.17 -8.71
N CYS A 145 16.82 8.63 -9.44
CA CYS A 145 16.67 8.84 -10.88
C CYS A 145 15.42 9.69 -11.20
N TYR A 146 14.82 10.24 -10.14
CA TYR A 146 13.46 10.72 -10.06
C TYR A 146 13.43 12.23 -9.80
N ASP A 147 12.47 12.89 -10.43
CA ASP A 147 12.16 14.30 -10.25
C ASP A 147 10.72 14.38 -9.73
N GLU A 148 10.57 14.78 -8.46
CA GLU A 148 9.29 14.91 -7.76
C GLU A 148 8.33 15.81 -8.54
N GLN A 149 8.81 16.96 -9.02
CA GLN A 149 7.96 17.90 -9.71
C GLN A 149 7.47 17.36 -11.05
N LEU A 150 8.31 16.59 -11.76
CA LEU A 150 7.88 15.90 -12.97
C LEU A 150 6.90 14.77 -12.65
N SER A 151 7.16 13.99 -11.61
CA SER A 151 6.27 12.91 -11.16
C SER A 151 4.89 13.42 -10.78
N ASP A 152 4.80 14.49 -10.00
CA ASP A 152 3.54 15.10 -9.62
C ASP A 152 2.74 15.55 -10.84
N LYS A 153 3.40 16.17 -11.82
CA LYS A 153 2.76 16.50 -13.11
C LYS A 153 2.26 15.25 -13.83
N CYS A 154 3.00 14.16 -13.79
CA CYS A 154 2.59 12.90 -14.39
C CYS A 154 1.40 12.26 -13.68
N LEU A 155 1.35 12.31 -12.35
CA LEU A 155 0.23 11.82 -11.56
C LEU A 155 -1.03 12.68 -11.78
N THR A 156 -0.92 14.00 -11.79
CA THR A 156 -2.07 14.88 -12.10
C THR A 156 -2.62 14.69 -13.51
N LEU A 157 -1.77 14.32 -14.49
CA LEU A 157 -2.19 13.92 -15.83
C LEU A 157 -2.95 12.57 -15.84
N LEU A 158 -2.52 11.59 -15.04
CA LEU A 158 -3.28 10.34 -14.87
C LEU A 158 -4.63 10.58 -14.17
N LEU A 159 -4.66 11.45 -13.17
CA LEU A 159 -5.84 11.73 -12.36
C LEU A 159 -6.85 12.64 -13.07
N GLY A 160 -6.40 13.45 -14.02
CA GLY A 160 -7.23 14.44 -14.72
C GLY A 160 -7.34 15.78 -13.98
N THR A 161 -6.47 16.01 -13.00
CA THR A 161 -6.48 17.19 -12.12
C THR A 161 -5.50 18.28 -12.54
N TRP A 162 -4.72 18.05 -13.61
CA TRP A 162 -3.78 19.01 -14.20
C TRP A 162 -4.43 20.34 -14.66
N LYS A 163 -5.76 20.37 -14.79
CA LYS A 163 -6.59 21.58 -14.94
C LYS A 163 -8.00 21.30 -14.45
N MET A 164 -8.82 22.36 -14.34
CA MET A 164 -10.26 22.21 -14.16
C MET A 164 -10.86 21.37 -15.29
N ASN A 165 -11.56 20.29 -14.93
CA ASN A 165 -12.13 19.31 -15.87
C ASN A 165 -11.09 18.74 -16.86
N GLY A 166 -9.89 18.43 -16.37
CA GLY A 166 -8.85 17.79 -17.15
C GLY A 166 -9.26 16.38 -17.58
N THR A 167 -8.89 16.01 -18.81
CA THR A 167 -9.00 14.62 -19.26
C THR A 167 -8.01 13.77 -18.46
N PRO A 168 -8.46 12.67 -17.81
CA PRO A 168 -7.56 11.76 -17.09
C PRO A 168 -6.84 10.80 -18.03
N CYS A 169 -6.00 9.93 -17.45
CA CYS A 169 -5.31 8.84 -18.15
C CYS A 169 -4.37 9.33 -19.27
N ILE A 170 -3.80 10.52 -19.14
CA ILE A 170 -2.82 11.05 -20.10
C ILE A 170 -1.42 10.56 -19.72
N VAL A 171 -0.73 9.91 -20.65
CA VAL A 171 0.67 9.48 -20.49
C VAL A 171 1.54 10.15 -21.54
N THR A 172 2.28 11.18 -21.14
CA THR A 172 3.24 11.87 -22.03
C THR A 172 4.54 11.07 -22.16
N LYS A 173 5.36 11.39 -23.17
CA LYS A 173 6.69 10.77 -23.31
C LYS A 173 7.57 10.98 -22.07
N PRO A 174 7.73 12.20 -21.51
CA PRO A 174 8.51 12.39 -20.28
C PRO A 174 8.02 11.56 -19.11
N CYS A 175 6.70 11.44 -18.93
CA CYS A 175 6.12 10.61 -17.88
C CYS A 175 6.45 9.14 -18.06
N ARG A 176 6.25 8.61 -19.27
CA ARG A 176 6.61 7.23 -19.57
C ARG A 176 8.10 6.98 -19.33
N ASP A 177 8.97 7.80 -19.92
CA ASP A 177 10.43 7.62 -19.81
C ASP A 177 10.91 7.63 -18.36
N THR A 178 10.34 8.49 -17.52
CA THR A 178 10.66 8.59 -16.08
C THR A 178 10.15 7.37 -15.32
N MET A 179 8.89 6.99 -15.55
CA MET A 179 8.21 5.93 -14.79
C MET A 179 8.69 4.53 -15.18
N THR A 180 9.19 4.34 -16.40
CA THR A 180 9.75 3.06 -16.88
C THR A 180 11.27 2.99 -16.81
N ARG A 181 11.93 3.94 -16.13
CA ARG A 181 13.39 3.97 -16.04
C ARG A 181 13.89 2.82 -15.16
N PHE A 182 14.70 1.95 -15.74
CA PHE A 182 15.28 0.80 -15.04
C PHE A 182 16.36 1.20 -14.03
N GLY A 183 16.52 0.37 -12.99
CA GLY A 183 17.61 0.49 -12.02
C GLY A 183 17.45 1.61 -10.99
N CYS A 184 16.30 2.28 -10.95
CA CYS A 184 16.04 3.34 -10.00
C CYS A 184 15.94 2.80 -8.56
N PRO A 185 16.64 3.40 -7.59
CA PRO A 185 16.64 2.91 -6.21
C PRO A 185 15.54 3.56 -5.36
N HIS A 186 15.34 3.00 -4.16
CA HIS A 186 14.63 3.60 -3.02
C HIS A 186 13.36 4.38 -3.37
N TYR A 187 13.40 5.71 -3.21
CA TYR A 187 12.26 6.59 -3.30
C TYR A 187 11.73 6.65 -4.74
N SER A 188 12.63 6.71 -5.72
CA SER A 188 12.31 6.60 -7.15
C SER A 188 11.48 5.35 -7.44
N LEU A 189 11.91 4.18 -6.94
CA LEU A 189 11.23 2.92 -7.21
C LEU A 189 9.81 2.90 -6.63
N SER A 190 9.64 3.42 -5.41
CA SER A 190 8.31 3.49 -4.77
C SER A 190 7.34 4.36 -5.58
N HIS A 191 7.81 5.47 -6.15
CA HIS A 191 6.97 6.37 -6.95
C HIS A 191 6.69 5.83 -8.36
N GLN A 192 7.66 5.14 -8.97
CA GLN A 192 7.41 4.41 -10.22
C GLN A 192 6.31 3.36 -10.03
N LEU A 193 6.38 2.59 -8.94
CA LEU A 193 5.35 1.60 -8.61
C LEU A 193 3.99 2.28 -8.37
N LEU A 194 3.96 3.34 -7.56
CA LEU A 194 2.74 4.10 -7.26
C LEU A 194 2.06 4.61 -8.55
N TYR A 195 2.84 5.13 -9.50
CA TYR A 195 2.34 5.59 -10.80
C TYR A 195 1.61 4.47 -11.58
N PHE A 196 2.20 3.27 -11.64
CA PHE A 196 1.56 2.13 -12.32
C PHE A 196 0.33 1.62 -11.56
N MET A 197 0.37 1.60 -10.23
CA MET A 197 -0.79 1.22 -9.41
C MET A 197 -1.98 2.16 -9.68
N ILE A 198 -1.74 3.48 -9.66
CA ILE A 198 -2.74 4.51 -9.98
C ILE A 198 -3.28 4.33 -11.39
N GLY A 199 -2.39 4.13 -12.38
CA GLY A 199 -2.78 3.89 -13.77
C GLY A 199 -3.72 2.68 -13.91
N LYS A 200 -3.40 1.55 -13.25
CA LYS A 200 -4.25 0.34 -13.25
C LYS A 200 -5.59 0.58 -12.56
N MET A 201 -5.61 1.22 -11.40
CA MET A 201 -6.84 1.52 -10.66
C MET A 201 -7.77 2.45 -11.46
N ARG A 202 -7.23 3.49 -12.11
CA ARG A 202 -8.01 4.39 -12.97
C ARG A 202 -8.63 3.67 -14.16
N ALA A 203 -7.88 2.79 -14.82
CA ALA A 203 -8.40 2.00 -15.93
C ALA A 203 -9.55 1.09 -15.48
N ALA A 204 -9.38 0.38 -14.36
CA ALA A 204 -10.41 -0.49 -13.80
C ALA A 204 -11.69 0.28 -13.41
N LEU A 205 -11.55 1.48 -12.83
CA LEU A 205 -12.68 2.35 -12.50
C LEU A 205 -13.41 2.84 -13.76
N ALA A 206 -12.68 3.18 -14.83
CA ALA A 206 -13.28 3.57 -16.11
C ALA A 206 -14.08 2.42 -16.74
N GLU A 207 -13.53 1.21 -16.74
CA GLU A 207 -14.22 0.00 -17.24
C GLU A 207 -15.43 -0.37 -16.37
N ALA A 208 -15.36 -0.20 -15.05
CA ALA A 208 -16.48 -0.45 -14.14
C ALA A 208 -17.62 0.56 -14.36
N TYR A 209 -17.29 1.83 -14.57
CA TYR A 209 -18.26 2.88 -14.86
C TYR A 209 -18.99 2.63 -16.19
N GLN A 210 -18.26 2.29 -17.26
CA GLN A 210 -18.85 1.95 -18.57
C GLN A 210 -19.88 0.82 -18.45
N ARG A 211 -19.52 -0.26 -17.73
CA ARG A 211 -20.42 -1.41 -17.50
C ARG A 211 -21.67 -1.06 -16.67
N ALA A 212 -21.58 -0.07 -15.78
CA ALA A 212 -22.71 0.36 -14.96
C ALA A 212 -23.70 1.24 -15.73
N THR A 213 -23.25 1.94 -16.77
CA THR A 213 -24.06 2.85 -17.60
C THR A 213 -24.71 2.17 -18.82
N GLU A 214 -24.33 0.94 -19.15
CA GLU A 214 -24.89 0.15 -20.25
C GLU A 214 -26.10 -0.72 -19.83
N LYS A 215 -26.68 -0.48 -18.65
CA LYS A 215 -27.91 -1.10 -18.15
C LYS A 215 -29.04 -0.08 -18.06
#